data_AF-A0A8B0SJ44-F1
#
_entry.id   AF-A0A8B0SJ44-F1
#
_cell.length_a   1.000
_cell.length_b   1.000
_cell.length_c   1.000
_cell.angle_alpha   90.00
_cell.angle_beta   90.00
_cell.angle_gamma   90.00
#
_symmetry.space_group_name_H-M   'P 1'
#
loop_
_entity.id
_entity.type
_entity.pdbx_description
1 polymer ?
#
loop_
_entity_poly.entity_id
_entity_poly.type
_entity_poly.pdbx_seq_one_letter_code
_entity_poly.pdbx_strand_id
1 'polypeptide(L)'
;MHHLQHVLLSTLLVLTGYLAFQHQQLRVDVQTLTTLQQGSASVLAETLTPIATKIDAINTVTSKIGKEADAASNQKLTALQQRLDLYKLIGTLNQANQLRAASKGAEAAEKLASTKKPIWQAGETFAAHKAKLQGLMGTLDKLIAAWKSGDTSTAPDAVSKVLEAVLGELGNEQK
;
A
#
# COMPACT_ATOMS: atom_id res chain seq x y z
N MET A 1 32.22 13.86 94.34
CA MET A 1 31.55 14.42 93.14
C MET A 1 32.41 14.33 91.86
N HIS A 2 33.74 14.45 91.91
CA HIS A 2 34.59 14.39 90.71
C HIS A 2 34.59 13.06 89.94
N HIS A 3 34.58 11.90 90.60
CA HIS A 3 34.60 10.60 89.90
C HIS A 3 33.36 10.33 89.04
N LEU A 4 32.17 10.73 89.49
CA LEU A 4 30.92 10.53 88.76
C LEU A 4 30.87 11.38 87.48
N GLN A 5 31.42 12.59 87.53
CA GLN A 5 31.53 13.49 86.39
C GLN A 5 32.50 12.94 85.33
N HIS A 6 33.63 12.40 85.74
CA HIS A 6 34.60 11.79 84.82
C HIS A 6 34.04 10.56 84.11
N VAL A 7 33.28 9.71 84.82
CA VAL A 7 32.60 8.54 84.22
C VAL A 7 31.51 9.00 83.25
N LEU A 8 30.71 10.01 83.59
CA LEU A 8 29.70 10.55 82.67
C LEU A 8 30.33 11.15 81.41
N LEU A 9 31.41 11.92 81.55
CA LEU A 9 32.13 12.51 80.42
C LEU A 9 32.78 11.46 79.53
N SER A 10 33.41 10.41 80.09
CA SER A 10 33.99 9.34 79.30
C SER A 10 32.92 8.54 78.56
N THR A 11 31.78 8.26 79.21
CA THR A 11 30.66 7.55 78.58
C THR A 11 30.03 8.40 77.46
N LEU A 12 29.88 9.71 77.67
CA LEU A 12 29.40 10.64 76.66
C LEU A 12 30.36 10.73 75.46
N LEU A 13 31.68 10.71 75.72
CA LEU A 13 32.70 10.73 74.66
C LEU A 13 32.67 9.43 73.83
N VAL A 14 32.51 8.27 74.48
CA VAL A 14 32.35 6.99 73.77
C VAL A 14 31.06 6.97 72.95
N LEU A 15 29.95 7.47 73.50
CA LEU A 15 28.67 7.52 72.80
C LEU A 15 28.71 8.46 71.59
N THR A 16 29.31 9.65 71.74
CA THR A 16 29.47 10.61 70.64
C THR A 16 30.41 10.08 69.56
N GLY A 17 31.50 9.40 69.94
CA GLY A 17 32.37 8.70 69.00
C GLY A 17 31.65 7.59 68.23
N TYR A 18 30.82 6.79 68.92
CA TYR A 18 30.01 5.74 68.31
C TYR A 18 28.96 6.31 67.33
N LEU A 19 28.27 7.39 67.72
CA LEU A 19 27.31 8.07 66.87
C LEU A 19 27.97 8.71 65.63
N ALA A 20 29.15 9.31 65.80
CA ALA A 20 29.91 9.86 64.68
C ALA A 20 30.35 8.78 63.69
N PHE A 21 30.79 7.62 64.19
CA PHE A 21 31.14 6.46 63.37
C PHE A 21 29.93 5.90 62.62
N GLN A 22 28.80 5.70 63.31
CA GLN A 22 27.53 5.27 62.70
C GLN A 22 27.06 6.24 61.60
N HIS A 23 27.12 7.55 61.86
CA HIS A 23 26.74 8.56 60.88
C HIS A 23 27.65 8.58 59.66
N GLN A 24 28.95 8.33 59.84
CA GLN A 24 29.90 8.21 58.73
C GLN A 24 29.62 6.96 57.88
N GLN A 25 29.31 5.82 58.51
CA GLN A 25 28.94 4.60 57.81
C GLN A 25 27.66 4.79 56.99
N LEU A 26 26.62 5.38 57.59
CA LEU A 26 25.35 5.66 56.91
C LEU A 26 25.55 6.56 55.68
N ARG A 27 26.45 7.55 55.77
CA ARG A 27 26.79 8.41 54.62
C ARG A 27 27.43 7.64 53.48
N VAL A 28 28.34 6.71 53.78
CA VAL A 28 28.99 5.86 52.77
C VAL A 28 27.97 4.93 52.11
N ASP A 29 27.08 4.32 52.89
CA ASP A 29 26.05 3.42 52.37
C ASP A 29 25.06 4.16 51.46
N VAL A 30 24.62 5.36 51.86
CA VAL A 30 23.74 6.22 51.04
C VAL A 30 24.42 6.66 49.75
N GLN A 31 25.70 7.04 49.80
CA GLN A 31 26.46 7.39 48.60
C GLN A 31 26.59 6.20 47.65
N THR A 32 26.84 5.01 48.19
CA THR A 32 26.97 3.76 47.42
C THR A 32 25.65 3.38 46.76
N LEU A 33 24.52 3.51 47.46
CA LEU A 33 23.19 3.29 46.89
C LEU A 33 22.87 4.30 45.79
N THR A 34 23.24 5.56 45.98
CA THR A 34 23.00 6.63 44.99
C THR A 34 23.80 6.38 43.71
N THR A 35 25.06 5.96 43.82
CA THR A 35 25.88 5.63 42.65
C THR A 35 25.41 4.37 41.94
N LEU A 36 25.00 3.33 42.67
CA LEU A 36 24.36 2.13 42.09
C LEU A 36 23.06 2.46 41.34
N GLN A 37 22.23 3.32 41.92
CA GLN A 37 20.98 3.77 41.30
C GLN A 37 21.24 4.58 40.02
N GLN A 38 22.21 5.52 40.06
CA GLN A 38 22.60 6.29 38.88
C GLN A 38 23.21 5.42 37.79
N GLY A 39 24.09 4.47 38.15
CA GLY A 39 24.65 3.51 37.21
C GLY A 39 23.58 2.65 36.56
N SER A 40 22.63 2.15 37.35
CA SER A 40 21.50 1.35 36.84
C SER A 40 20.58 2.16 35.93
N ALA A 41 20.27 3.41 36.28
CA ALA A 41 19.48 4.31 35.45
C ALA A 41 20.20 4.67 34.14
N SER A 42 21.52 4.88 34.19
CA SER A 42 22.35 5.13 33.00
C SER A 42 22.35 3.92 32.06
N VAL A 43 22.54 2.70 32.59
CA VAL A 43 22.51 1.47 31.79
C VAL A 43 21.11 1.24 31.19
N LEU A 44 20.04 1.51 31.95
CA LEU A 44 18.68 1.44 31.43
C LEU A 44 18.42 2.50 30.35
N ALA A 45 18.91 3.73 30.50
CA ALA A 45 18.78 4.75 29.47
C ALA A 45 19.58 4.40 28.20
N GLU A 46 20.83 3.97 28.35
CA GLU A 46 21.70 3.54 27.26
C GLU A 46 21.17 2.32 26.50
N THR A 47 20.34 1.49 27.13
CA THR A 47 19.73 0.32 26.47
C THR A 47 18.35 0.62 25.91
N LEU A 48 17.49 1.32 26.65
CA LEU A 48 16.11 1.58 26.24
C LEU A 48 15.99 2.64 25.15
N THR A 49 16.81 3.68 25.15
CA THR A 49 16.81 4.71 24.10
C THR A 49 17.12 4.15 22.70
N PRO A 50 18.19 3.35 22.50
CA PRO A 50 18.44 2.74 21.19
C PRO A 50 17.40 1.67 20.83
N ILE A 51 16.79 0.98 21.79
CA ILE A 51 15.69 0.05 21.49
C ILE A 51 14.45 0.81 21.01
N ALA A 52 14.07 1.91 21.66
CA ALA A 52 12.93 2.74 21.24
C ALA A 52 13.13 3.29 19.82
N THR A 53 14.32 3.83 19.53
CA THR A 53 14.63 4.34 18.17
C THR A 53 14.62 3.25 17.11
N LYS A 54 15.07 2.03 17.43
CA LYS A 54 14.98 0.88 16.52
C LYS A 54 13.53 0.44 16.28
N ILE A 55 12.68 0.45 17.31
CA ILE A 55 11.25 0.13 17.17
C ILE A 55 10.55 1.16 16.26
N ASP A 56 10.83 2.45 16.44
CA ASP A 56 10.26 3.50 15.60
C ASP A 56 10.71 3.38 14.12
N ALA A 57 11.98 3.04 13.91
CA ALA A 57 12.50 2.77 12.57
C ALA A 57 11.81 1.55 11.92
N ILE A 58 11.63 0.45 12.66
CA ILE A 58 10.93 -0.75 12.18
C ILE A 58 9.47 -0.43 11.86
N ASN A 59 8.77 0.34 12.71
CA ASN A 59 7.38 0.74 12.48
C ASN A 59 7.24 1.58 11.21
N THR A 60 8.17 2.51 10.99
CA THR A 60 8.19 3.35 9.80
C THR A 60 8.38 2.52 8.53
N VAL A 61 9.36 1.61 8.53
CA VAL A 61 9.64 0.71 7.40
C VAL A 61 8.46 -0.22 7.15
N THR A 62 7.87 -0.80 8.20
CA THR A 62 6.72 -1.71 8.10
C THR A 62 5.49 -1.01 7.53
N SER A 63 5.20 0.23 7.98
CA SER A 63 4.11 1.03 7.43
C SER A 63 4.33 1.35 5.94
N LYS A 64 5.57 1.67 5.56
CA LYS A 64 5.94 1.94 4.16
C LYS A 64 5.76 0.69 3.29
N ILE A 65 6.28 -0.46 3.74
CA ILE A 65 6.11 -1.74 3.04
C ILE A 65 4.64 -2.09 2.88
N GLY A 66 3.82 -1.91 3.92
CA GLY A 66 2.38 -2.14 3.86
C GLY A 66 1.70 -1.28 2.78
N LYS A 67 1.99 0.03 2.75
CA LYS A 67 1.45 0.94 1.73
C LYS A 67 1.92 0.59 0.31
N GLU A 68 3.18 0.20 0.15
CA GLU A 68 3.73 -0.21 -1.15
C GLU A 68 3.10 -1.52 -1.64
N ALA A 69 2.88 -2.48 -0.74
CA ALA A 69 2.20 -3.74 -1.06
C ALA A 69 0.73 -3.50 -1.44
N ASP A 70 0.01 -2.65 -0.71
CA ASP A 70 -1.36 -2.27 -1.03
C ASP A 70 -1.44 -1.52 -2.37
N ALA A 71 -0.51 -0.61 -2.62
CA ALA A 71 -0.42 0.11 -3.90
C ALA A 71 -0.16 -0.85 -5.07
N ALA A 72 0.78 -1.79 -4.92
CA ALA A 72 1.08 -2.80 -5.93
C ALA A 72 -0.11 -3.75 -6.19
N SER A 73 -0.81 -4.15 -5.11
CA SER A 73 -2.01 -4.98 -5.20
C SER A 73 -3.14 -4.25 -5.94
N ASN A 74 -3.39 -2.99 -5.58
CA ASN A 74 -4.39 -2.15 -6.23
C ASN A 74 -4.06 -1.90 -7.70
N GLN A 75 -2.81 -1.63 -8.04
CA GLN A 75 -2.38 -1.50 -9.44
C GLN A 75 -2.65 -2.78 -10.23
N LYS A 76 -2.32 -3.95 -9.67
CA LYS A 76 -2.59 -5.24 -10.31
C LYS A 76 -4.08 -5.49 -10.49
N LEU A 77 -4.90 -5.17 -9.49
CA LEU A 77 -6.36 -5.32 -9.56
C LEU A 77 -6.95 -4.40 -10.64
N THR A 78 -6.54 -3.13 -10.67
CA THR A 78 -6.96 -2.17 -11.71
C THR A 78 -6.60 -2.68 -13.10
N ALA A 79 -5.40 -3.21 -13.27
CA ALA A 79 -4.94 -3.70 -14.56
C ALA A 79 -5.68 -4.99 -15.01
N LEU A 80 -6.04 -5.86 -14.08
CA LEU A 80 -6.91 -7.02 -14.35
C LEU A 80 -8.33 -6.59 -14.73
N GLN A 81 -8.89 -5.62 -14.01
CA GLN A 81 -10.22 -5.08 -14.29
C GLN A 81 -10.29 -4.45 -15.69
N GLN A 82 -9.26 -3.67 -16.05
CA GLN A 82 -9.08 -3.09 -17.37
C GLN A 82 -9.07 -4.14 -18.49
N ARG A 83 -8.34 -5.25 -18.31
CA ARG A 83 -8.32 -6.37 -19.27
C ARG A 83 -9.68 -7.06 -19.36
N LEU A 84 -10.35 -7.26 -18.23
CA LEU A 84 -11.69 -7.87 -18.19
C LEU A 84 -12.71 -7.03 -18.96
N ASP A 85 -12.65 -5.71 -18.84
CA ASP A 85 -13.59 -4.82 -19.54
C ASP A 85 -13.36 -4.81 -21.06
N LEU A 86 -12.11 -4.88 -21.53
CA LEU A 86 -11.81 -5.13 -22.95
C LEU A 86 -12.32 -6.48 -23.44
N TYR A 87 -12.18 -7.56 -22.66
CA TYR A 87 -12.75 -8.87 -23.00
C TYR A 87 -14.28 -8.83 -23.13
N LYS A 88 -14.98 -8.12 -22.24
CA LYS A 88 -16.44 -7.93 -22.35
C LYS A 88 -16.83 -7.19 -23.63
N LEU A 89 -16.00 -6.24 -24.09
CA LEU A 89 -16.23 -5.54 -25.36
C LEU A 89 -16.08 -6.47 -26.55
N ILE A 90 -15.04 -7.31 -26.57
CA ILE A 90 -14.87 -8.35 -27.59
C ILE A 90 -16.07 -9.31 -27.58
N GLY A 91 -16.53 -9.73 -26.40
CA GLY A 91 -17.73 -10.55 -26.26
C GLY A 91 -18.98 -9.91 -26.85
N THR A 92 -19.18 -8.60 -26.60
CA THR A 92 -20.31 -7.83 -27.15
C THR A 92 -20.21 -7.69 -28.67
N LEU A 93 -19.00 -7.47 -29.20
CA LEU A 93 -18.71 -7.42 -30.62
C LEU A 93 -19.01 -8.77 -31.30
N ASN A 94 -18.65 -9.88 -30.66
CA ASN A 94 -18.95 -11.22 -31.14
C ASN A 94 -20.44 -11.51 -31.15
N GLN A 95 -21.18 -11.08 -30.12
CA GLN A 95 -22.65 -11.17 -30.11
C GLN A 95 -23.27 -10.37 -31.26
N ALA A 96 -22.77 -9.16 -31.52
CA ALA A 96 -23.21 -8.36 -32.65
C ALA A 96 -22.91 -9.06 -34.00
N ASN A 97 -21.73 -9.69 -34.12
CA ASN A 97 -21.36 -10.46 -35.31
C ASN A 97 -22.25 -11.72 -35.50
N GLN A 98 -22.66 -12.39 -34.43
CA GLN A 98 -23.59 -13.51 -34.49
C GLN A 98 -24.97 -13.06 -34.97
N LEU A 99 -25.49 -11.93 -34.48
CA LEU A 99 -26.74 -11.34 -34.95
C LEU A 99 -26.65 -10.98 -36.45
N ARG A 100 -25.52 -10.41 -36.89
CA ARG A 100 -25.25 -10.14 -38.30
C ARG A 100 -25.29 -11.43 -39.12
N ALA A 101 -24.59 -12.47 -38.69
CA ALA A 101 -24.53 -13.77 -39.37
C ALA A 101 -25.91 -14.46 -39.44
N ALA A 102 -26.80 -14.19 -38.48
CA ALA A 102 -28.19 -14.62 -38.48
C ALA A 102 -29.12 -13.69 -39.30
N SER A 103 -28.58 -12.81 -40.14
CA SER A 103 -29.30 -11.83 -40.97
C SER A 103 -30.14 -10.81 -40.19
N LYS A 104 -29.87 -10.64 -38.89
CA LYS A 104 -30.52 -9.64 -38.03
C LYS A 104 -29.73 -8.33 -38.03
N GLY A 105 -29.53 -7.73 -39.21
CA GLY A 105 -28.66 -6.57 -39.42
C GLY A 105 -28.98 -5.36 -38.51
N ALA A 106 -30.27 -5.05 -38.31
CA ALA A 106 -30.68 -3.96 -37.43
C ALA A 106 -30.32 -4.23 -35.95
N GLU A 107 -30.64 -5.42 -35.42
CA GLU A 107 -30.28 -5.82 -34.04
C GLU A 107 -28.76 -5.86 -33.85
N ALA A 108 -28.04 -6.38 -34.86
CA ALA A 108 -26.57 -6.42 -34.88
C ALA A 108 -25.97 -5.01 -34.81
N ALA A 109 -26.52 -4.07 -35.57
CA ALA A 109 -26.05 -2.70 -35.62
C ALA A 109 -26.30 -1.95 -34.30
N GLU A 110 -27.45 -2.18 -33.64
CA GLU A 110 -27.73 -1.62 -32.31
C GLU A 110 -26.76 -2.18 -31.26
N LYS A 111 -26.54 -3.50 -31.27
CA LYS A 111 -25.58 -4.15 -30.39
C LYS A 111 -24.16 -3.63 -30.63
N LEU A 112 -23.77 -3.44 -31.89
CA LEU A 112 -22.47 -2.86 -32.25
C LEU A 112 -22.36 -1.40 -31.79
N ALA A 113 -23.40 -0.59 -31.98
CA ALA A 113 -23.44 0.81 -31.53
C ALA A 113 -23.24 0.94 -30.02
N SER A 114 -23.75 -0.02 -29.23
CA SER A 114 -23.55 -0.07 -27.77
C SER A 114 -22.08 -0.16 -27.34
N THR A 115 -21.19 -0.63 -28.23
CA THR A 115 -19.75 -0.77 -27.95
C THR A 115 -18.95 0.52 -28.18
N LYS A 116 -19.50 1.49 -28.93
CA LYS A 116 -18.76 2.72 -29.31
C LYS A 116 -18.28 3.51 -28.11
N LYS A 117 -19.19 3.86 -27.20
CA LYS A 117 -18.88 4.68 -26.01
C LYS A 117 -17.87 3.96 -25.11
N PRO A 118 -18.06 2.67 -24.76
CA PRO A 118 -17.05 1.94 -24.01
C PRO A 118 -15.68 1.86 -24.67
N ILE A 119 -15.59 1.65 -26.00
CA ILE A 119 -14.31 1.64 -26.73
C ILE A 119 -13.65 3.02 -26.68
N TRP A 120 -14.43 4.09 -26.82
CA TRP A 120 -13.93 5.46 -26.68
C TRP A 120 -13.35 5.72 -25.29
N GLN A 121 -14.10 5.34 -24.24
CA GLN A 121 -13.68 5.48 -22.85
C GLN A 121 -12.45 4.62 -22.54
N ALA A 122 -12.36 3.42 -23.09
CA ALA A 122 -11.14 2.60 -23.02
C ALA A 122 -9.95 3.36 -23.62
N GLY A 123 -10.14 4.08 -24.72
CA GLY A 123 -9.09 4.96 -25.28
C GLY A 123 -8.64 6.09 -24.34
N GLU A 124 -9.54 6.64 -23.52
CA GLU A 124 -9.17 7.63 -22.51
C GLU A 124 -8.43 7.00 -21.32
N THR A 125 -8.79 5.78 -20.94
CA THR A 125 -8.11 5.02 -19.88
C THR A 125 -6.72 4.55 -20.31
N PHE A 126 -6.58 4.11 -21.57
CA PHE A 126 -5.34 3.57 -22.12
C PHE A 126 -4.67 4.59 -23.04
N ALA A 127 -4.00 5.58 -22.46
CA ALA A 127 -3.38 6.68 -23.21
C ALA A 127 -2.46 6.19 -24.36
N ALA A 128 -1.67 5.13 -24.13
CA ALA A 128 -0.79 4.52 -25.14
C ALA A 128 -1.55 3.90 -26.32
N HIS A 129 -2.80 3.49 -26.12
CA HIS A 129 -3.65 2.87 -27.13
C HIS A 129 -4.80 3.78 -27.61
N LYS A 130 -4.86 5.02 -27.12
CA LYS A 130 -5.93 5.99 -27.41
C LYS A 130 -6.20 6.12 -28.90
N ALA A 131 -5.16 6.36 -29.69
CA ALA A 131 -5.26 6.53 -31.13
C ALA A 131 -5.81 5.26 -31.83
N LYS A 132 -5.35 4.07 -31.39
CA LYS A 132 -5.83 2.79 -31.94
C LYS A 132 -7.31 2.58 -31.63
N LEU A 133 -7.72 2.80 -30.38
CA LEU A 133 -9.10 2.56 -29.91
C LEU A 133 -10.10 3.59 -30.47
N GLN A 134 -9.76 4.87 -30.41
CA GLN A 134 -10.65 5.94 -30.90
C GLN A 134 -10.67 6.00 -32.43
N GLY A 135 -9.60 5.57 -33.11
CA GLY A 135 -9.57 5.40 -34.56
C GLY A 135 -10.60 4.37 -35.08
N LEU A 136 -11.07 3.46 -34.23
CA LEU A 136 -12.10 2.48 -34.61
C LEU A 136 -13.48 3.10 -34.82
N MET A 137 -13.75 4.32 -34.34
CA MET A 137 -15.08 4.93 -34.42
C MET A 137 -15.60 5.02 -35.86
N GLY A 138 -14.75 5.44 -36.81
CA GLY A 138 -15.13 5.53 -38.22
C GLY A 138 -15.45 4.17 -38.83
N THR A 139 -14.72 3.12 -38.45
CA THR A 139 -14.98 1.74 -38.90
C THR A 139 -16.29 1.21 -38.31
N LEU A 140 -16.52 1.47 -37.02
CA LEU A 140 -17.78 1.10 -36.35
C LEU A 140 -18.98 1.81 -37.01
N ASP A 141 -18.87 3.10 -37.31
CA ASP A 141 -19.95 3.86 -37.95
C ASP A 141 -20.31 3.32 -39.34
N LYS A 142 -19.30 2.96 -40.14
CA LYS A 142 -19.52 2.31 -41.44
C LYS A 142 -20.22 0.96 -41.30
N LEU A 143 -19.76 0.11 -40.37
CA LEU A 143 -20.38 -1.20 -40.13
C LEU A 143 -21.81 -1.07 -39.63
N ILE A 144 -22.08 -0.16 -38.70
CA ILE A 144 -23.43 0.10 -38.17
C ILE A 144 -24.35 0.57 -39.30
N ALA A 145 -23.90 1.48 -40.16
CA ALA A 145 -24.69 1.96 -41.30
C ALA A 145 -24.98 0.83 -42.30
N ALA A 146 -23.96 0.04 -42.67
CA ALA A 146 -24.10 -1.10 -43.58
C ALA A 146 -25.12 -2.12 -43.03
N TRP A 147 -24.96 -2.54 -41.77
CA TRP A 147 -25.83 -3.54 -41.15
C TRP A 147 -27.26 -3.03 -40.96
N LYS A 148 -27.45 -1.73 -40.68
CA LYS A 148 -28.79 -1.10 -40.65
C LYS A 148 -29.46 -1.08 -42.03
N SER A 149 -28.68 -0.90 -43.10
CA SER A 149 -29.20 -0.97 -44.48
C SER A 149 -29.45 -2.39 -44.98
N GLY A 150 -29.16 -3.41 -44.15
CA GLY A 150 -29.34 -4.82 -44.49
C GLY A 150 -28.13 -5.47 -45.15
N ASP A 151 -27.04 -4.72 -45.39
CA ASP A 151 -25.77 -5.28 -45.84
C ASP A 151 -25.07 -5.96 -44.66
N THR A 152 -25.21 -7.27 -44.56
CA THR A 152 -24.56 -8.11 -43.54
C THR A 152 -23.29 -8.78 -44.06
N SER A 153 -22.80 -8.43 -45.25
CA SER A 153 -21.64 -9.09 -45.87
C SER A 153 -20.32 -8.77 -45.15
N THR A 154 -20.18 -7.57 -44.60
CA THR A 154 -18.96 -7.11 -43.92
C THR A 154 -18.93 -7.53 -42.46
N ALA A 155 -17.95 -8.35 -42.09
CA ALA A 155 -17.67 -8.76 -40.71
C ALA A 155 -16.84 -7.71 -39.95
N PRO A 156 -16.93 -7.64 -38.61
CA PRO A 156 -16.19 -6.68 -37.80
C PRO A 156 -14.74 -7.10 -37.49
N ASP A 157 -14.14 -8.02 -38.26
CA ASP A 157 -12.85 -8.66 -37.93
C ASP A 157 -11.70 -7.67 -37.72
N ALA A 158 -11.69 -6.57 -38.47
CA ALA A 158 -10.70 -5.51 -38.29
C ALA A 158 -10.80 -4.85 -36.90
N VAL A 159 -12.02 -4.66 -36.40
CA VAL A 159 -12.27 -4.13 -35.05
C VAL A 159 -11.83 -5.14 -33.99
N SER A 160 -12.19 -6.42 -34.17
CA SER A 160 -11.78 -7.50 -33.26
C SER A 160 -10.26 -7.60 -33.14
N LYS A 161 -9.54 -7.60 -34.27
CA LYS A 161 -8.07 -7.67 -34.30
C LYS A 161 -7.40 -6.51 -33.55
N VAL A 162 -7.92 -5.29 -33.66
CA VAL A 162 -7.36 -4.15 -32.93
C VAL A 162 -7.61 -4.28 -31.43
N LEU A 163 -8.80 -4.72 -31.02
CA LEU A 163 -9.10 -4.95 -29.60
C LEU A 163 -8.25 -6.09 -29.01
N GLU A 164 -8.05 -7.17 -29.75
CA GLU A 164 -7.17 -8.28 -29.35
C GLU A 164 -5.70 -7.86 -29.28
N ALA A 165 -5.23 -7.03 -30.23
CA ALA A 165 -3.88 -6.49 -30.20
C ALA A 165 -3.66 -5.59 -28.97
N VAL A 166 -4.60 -4.69 -28.67
CA VAL A 166 -4.56 -3.84 -27.46
C VAL A 166 -4.57 -4.71 -26.20
N LEU A 167 -5.36 -5.79 -26.18
CA LEU A 167 -5.40 -6.71 -25.05
C LEU A 167 -4.10 -7.49 -24.87
N GLY A 168 -3.43 -7.88 -25.96
CA GLY A 168 -2.11 -8.51 -25.95
C GLY A 168 -1.02 -7.56 -25.47
N GLU A 169 -1.05 -6.30 -25.94
CA GLU A 169 -0.12 -5.24 -25.52
C GLU A 169 -0.24 -4.98 -24.01
N LEU A 170 -1.46 -4.82 -23.48
CA LEU A 170 -1.71 -4.70 -22.04
C LEU A 170 -1.24 -5.91 -21.22
N GLY A 171 -1.19 -7.10 -21.82
CA GLY A 171 -0.67 -8.30 -21.16
C GLY A 171 0.86 -8.33 -21.08
N ASN A 172 1.55 -7.64 -21.99
CA ASN A 172 3.01 -7.59 -22.06
C ASN A 172 3.61 -6.43 -21.26
N GLU A 173 2.87 -5.32 -21.09
CA GLU A 173 3.26 -4.19 -20.21
C GLU A 173 3.30 -4.57 -18.71
N GLN A 174 2.80 -5.75 -18.35
CA GLN A 174 2.75 -6.28 -16.98
C GLN A 174 3.92 -7.21 -16.61
N LYS A 175 4.85 -7.48 -17.55
CA LYS A 175 6.07 -8.26 -17.31
C LYS A 175 7.26 -7.36 -17.08
#